data_AF-A0A397J9T1-F1
#
_entry.id   AF-A0A397J9T1-F1
#
_cell.length_a   1.000
_cell.length_b   1.000
_cell.length_c   1.000
_cell.angle_alpha   90.00
_cell.angle_beta   90.00
_cell.angle_gamma   90.00
#
_symmetry.space_group_name_H-M   'P 1'
#
loop_
_entity.id
_entity.type
_entity.pdbx_description
1 polymer ?
#
loop_
_entity_poly.entity_id
_entity_poly.type
_entity_poly.pdbx_seq_one_letter_code
_entity_poly.pdbx_strand_id
1 'polypeptide(L)'
;MYRKSFIKSGNFPAFCIENEQSYGEQYTGNWWKKVKESIPSVAYILSIILYSDATTTDTLGKGSLYPIYISLDNIPTWRRNKEDAKQLLGYLPILSVKDEREKKSSEFKKLVRETFHNSIKFLLDPLFTNDDDDGDGIDKDAGGTN
;
A
#
# COMPACT_ATOMS: atom_id res chain seq x y z
N MET A 1 -5.91 10.61 -13.83
CA MET A 1 -6.60 10.24 -15.09
C MET A 1 -6.53 8.72 -15.24
N TYR A 2 -7.47 8.00 -14.63
CA TYR A 2 -7.58 6.56 -14.85
C TYR A 2 -8.55 6.32 -16.00
N ARG A 3 -8.02 5.76 -17.09
CA ARG A 3 -8.78 5.39 -18.27
C ARG A 3 -9.53 4.09 -17.95
N LYS A 4 -10.85 4.13 -18.06
CA LYS A 4 -11.74 2.96 -17.95
C LYS A 4 -11.39 1.98 -19.07
N SER A 5 -10.72 0.87 -18.77
CA SER A 5 -10.58 -0.27 -19.68
C SER A 5 -11.53 -1.36 -19.22
N PHE A 6 -12.63 -1.52 -19.97
CA PHE A 6 -13.46 -2.72 -19.93
C PHE A 6 -12.61 -3.92 -20.37
N ILE A 7 -12.51 -4.96 -19.55
CA ILE A 7 -11.95 -6.25 -19.99
C ILE A 7 -13.12 -7.18 -20.34
N LYS A 8 -13.25 -7.48 -21.64
CA LYS A 8 -14.08 -8.56 -22.17
C LYS A 8 -13.46 -9.89 -21.74
N SER A 9 -14.30 -10.82 -21.29
CA SER A 9 -13.94 -12.22 -21.06
C SER A 9 -13.49 -12.89 -22.36
N GLY A 10 -12.32 -13.53 -22.35
CA GLY A 10 -11.93 -14.52 -23.36
C GLY A 10 -10.52 -14.35 -23.94
N ASN A 11 -9.67 -15.33 -23.64
CA ASN A 11 -8.36 -15.69 -24.20
C ASN A 11 -7.23 -14.64 -24.23
N PHE A 12 -6.28 -14.82 -23.29
CA PHE A 12 -4.89 -14.34 -23.33
C PHE A 12 -4.22 -14.69 -24.68
N PRO A 13 -3.33 -13.85 -25.25
CA PRO A 13 -2.26 -13.15 -24.54
C PRO A 13 -2.20 -11.64 -24.83
N ALA A 14 -2.05 -10.83 -23.79
CA ALA A 14 -1.67 -9.42 -23.94
C ALA A 14 -0.18 -9.27 -23.61
N PHE A 15 0.60 -9.16 -24.67
CA PHE A 15 2.00 -8.76 -24.68
C PHE A 15 2.16 -7.45 -23.88
N CYS A 16 2.95 -7.50 -22.81
CA CYS A 16 3.11 -6.42 -21.84
C CYS A 16 4.13 -5.38 -22.32
N ILE A 17 3.83 -4.11 -22.10
CA ILE A 17 4.84 -3.05 -22.01
C ILE A 17 5.76 -3.43 -20.84
N GLU A 18 7.08 -3.34 -21.01
CA GLU A 18 8.16 -4.06 -20.28
C GLU A 18 8.15 -4.10 -18.73
N ASN A 19 7.20 -3.51 -18.01
CA ASN A 19 7.10 -3.63 -16.54
C ASN A 19 5.66 -3.66 -15.99
N GLU A 20 4.63 -3.83 -16.82
CA GLU A 20 3.23 -3.90 -16.35
C GLU A 20 2.72 -5.34 -16.38
N GLN A 21 2.71 -6.00 -15.22
CA GLN A 21 2.12 -7.32 -15.08
C GLN A 21 0.65 -7.19 -14.68
N SER A 22 -0.26 -7.57 -15.57
CA SER A 22 -1.69 -7.62 -15.27
C SER A 22 -2.10 -9.02 -14.84
N TYR A 23 -2.69 -9.12 -13.65
CA TYR A 23 -3.32 -10.34 -13.15
C TYR A 23 -4.84 -10.16 -13.17
N GLY A 24 -5.59 -11.24 -13.43
CA GLY A 24 -7.04 -11.25 -13.20
C GLY A 24 -7.38 -11.00 -11.73
N GLU A 25 -8.67 -10.91 -11.38
CA GLU A 25 -9.08 -10.73 -9.98
C GLU A 25 -8.41 -11.77 -9.09
N GLN A 26 -7.64 -11.32 -8.09
CA GLN A 26 -6.92 -12.21 -7.19
C GLN A 26 -7.88 -13.23 -6.56
N TYR A 27 -9.09 -12.82 -6.18
CA TYR A 27 -10.16 -13.70 -5.67
C TYR A 27 -10.47 -14.94 -6.53
N THR A 28 -10.30 -14.88 -7.86
CA THR A 28 -10.54 -16.02 -8.78
C THR A 28 -9.26 -16.69 -9.28
N GLY A 29 -8.09 -16.20 -8.88
CA GLY A 29 -6.81 -16.72 -9.32
C GLY A 29 -6.48 -18.10 -8.73
N ASN A 30 -6.06 -19.03 -9.60
CA ASN A 30 -5.49 -20.33 -9.18
C ASN A 30 -4.25 -20.18 -8.27
N TRP A 31 -3.67 -18.99 -8.20
CA TRP A 31 -2.55 -18.67 -7.32
C TRP A 31 -2.86 -18.94 -5.84
N TRP A 32 -4.03 -18.53 -5.34
CA TRP A 32 -4.41 -18.73 -3.93
C TRP A 32 -4.44 -20.20 -3.52
N LYS A 33 -4.93 -21.07 -4.40
CA LYS A 33 -4.96 -22.52 -4.16
C LYS A 33 -3.54 -23.06 -3.99
N LYS A 34 -2.64 -22.69 -4.90
CA LYS A 34 -1.23 -23.11 -4.87
C LYS A 34 -0.49 -22.60 -3.62
N VAL A 35 -0.69 -21.34 -3.25
CA VAL A 35 -0.02 -20.79 -2.04
C VAL A 35 -0.56 -21.45 -0.79
N LYS A 36 -1.88 -21.68 -0.71
CA LYS A 36 -2.48 -22.39 0.43
C LYS A 36 -1.96 -23.82 0.58
N GLU A 37 -1.73 -24.53 -0.53
CA GLU A 37 -1.11 -25.86 -0.52
C GLU A 37 0.35 -25.85 -0.06
N SER A 38 1.06 -24.74 -0.28
CA SER A 38 2.49 -24.59 0.09
C SER A 38 2.71 -24.17 1.55
N ILE A 39 1.67 -23.76 2.27
CA ILE A 39 1.78 -23.23 3.62
C ILE A 39 1.37 -24.30 4.64
N PRO A 40 2.06 -24.40 5.80
CA PRO A 40 1.69 -25.34 6.87
C PRO A 40 0.23 -25.16 7.33
N SER A 41 -0.39 -26.23 7.80
CA SER A 41 -1.80 -26.23 8.25
C SER A 41 -2.12 -25.26 9.40
N VAL A 42 -1.10 -24.73 10.06
CA VAL A 42 -1.21 -23.78 11.18
C VAL A 42 -1.20 -22.32 10.75
N ALA A 43 -0.93 -22.01 9.47
CA ALA A 43 -0.77 -20.65 8.98
C ALA A 43 -1.88 -20.24 8.00
N TYR A 44 -2.20 -18.94 8.01
CA TYR A 44 -3.22 -18.34 7.16
C TYR A 44 -2.59 -17.25 6.29
N ILE A 45 -3.07 -17.14 5.05
CA ILE A 45 -2.67 -16.08 4.14
C ILE A 45 -3.69 -14.95 4.25
N LEU A 46 -3.20 -13.74 4.49
CA LEU A 46 -3.99 -12.52 4.35
C LEU A 46 -3.39 -11.69 3.20
N SER A 47 -4.21 -11.33 2.21
CA SER A 47 -3.80 -10.40 1.16
C SER A 47 -4.45 -9.05 1.39
N ILE A 48 -3.62 -8.03 1.29
CA ILE A 48 -3.95 -6.65 1.56
C ILE A 48 -3.64 -5.84 0.31
N ILE A 49 -4.56 -4.97 -0.08
CA ILE A 49 -4.37 -4.00 -1.16
C ILE A 49 -4.23 -2.61 -0.55
N LEU A 50 -3.15 -1.93 -0.94
CA LEU A 50 -2.98 -0.51 -0.74
C LEU A 50 -3.42 0.23 -2.01
N TYR A 51 -4.24 1.25 -1.83
CA TYR A 51 -4.75 2.08 -2.90
C TYR A 51 -4.57 3.55 -2.56
N SER A 52 -4.14 4.35 -3.53
CA SER A 52 -4.04 5.80 -3.39
C SER A 52 -4.55 6.46 -4.67
N ASP A 53 -5.38 7.48 -4.53
CA ASP A 53 -5.81 8.34 -5.63
C ASP A 53 -5.90 9.78 -5.15
N ALA A 54 -5.65 10.72 -6.06
CA ALA A 54 -5.66 12.14 -5.73
C ALA A 54 -7.10 12.58 -5.42
N THR A 55 -7.33 13.09 -4.22
CA THR A 55 -8.60 13.67 -3.81
C THR A 55 -8.45 15.17 -3.69
N THR A 56 -9.29 15.92 -4.40
CA THR A 56 -9.37 17.38 -4.28
C THR A 56 -9.99 17.75 -2.92
N THR A 57 -9.31 18.57 -2.12
CA THR A 57 -9.74 18.88 -0.75
C THR A 57 -10.42 20.23 -0.57
N ASP A 58 -10.29 21.12 -1.55
CA ASP A 58 -10.81 22.48 -1.48
C ASP A 58 -12.09 22.63 -2.31
N THR A 59 -13.08 23.37 -1.79
CA THR A 59 -14.26 23.80 -2.55
C THR A 59 -13.86 24.63 -3.78
N LEU A 60 -12.68 25.25 -3.76
CA LEU A 60 -12.08 25.97 -4.88
C LEU A 60 -11.09 25.14 -5.71
N GLY A 61 -10.84 23.88 -5.37
CA GLY A 61 -10.03 22.95 -6.15
C GLY A 61 -8.52 23.20 -6.18
N LYS A 62 -7.99 24.02 -5.28
CA LYS A 62 -6.57 24.43 -5.29
C LYS A 62 -5.63 23.45 -4.58
N GLY A 63 -6.16 22.62 -3.68
CA GLY A 63 -5.40 21.60 -2.96
C GLY A 63 -5.78 20.19 -3.39
N SER A 64 -4.76 19.34 -3.55
CA SER A 64 -4.92 17.90 -3.70
C SER A 64 -4.30 17.21 -2.49
N LEU A 65 -4.96 16.19 -1.97
CA LEU A 65 -4.36 15.22 -1.04
C LEU A 65 -4.26 13.85 -1.70
N TYR A 66 -3.35 13.04 -1.20
CA TYR A 66 -3.14 11.66 -1.65
C TYR A 66 -3.37 10.70 -0.48
N PRO A 67 -4.64 10.40 -0.14
CA PRO A 67 -4.95 9.40 0.86
C PRO A 67 -4.50 8.01 0.43
N ILE A 68 -3.93 7.25 1.36
CA ILE A 68 -3.69 5.81 1.23
C ILE A 68 -4.81 5.09 1.96
N TYR A 69 -5.54 4.26 1.22
CA TYR A 69 -6.50 3.32 1.76
C TYR A 69 -5.93 1.91 1.78
N ILE A 70 -6.35 1.14 2.76
CA ILE A 70 -6.08 -0.28 2.89
C ILE A 70 -7.39 -1.07 2.76
N SER A 71 -7.37 -2.19 2.04
CA SER A 71 -8.51 -3.09 1.90
C SER A 71 -8.05 -4.54 1.82
N LEU A 72 -8.95 -5.47 2.10
CA LEU A 72 -8.66 -6.89 1.93
C LEU A 72 -8.92 -7.31 0.49
N ASP A 73 -7.99 -8.09 -0.06
CA ASP A 73 -8.11 -8.52 -1.44
C ASP A 73 -9.20 -9.59 -1.65
N ASN A 74 -9.50 -10.37 -0.61
CA ASN A 74 -10.55 -11.40 -0.66
C ASN A 74 -11.97 -10.82 -0.84
N ILE A 75 -12.14 -9.50 -0.80
CA ILE A 75 -13.41 -8.80 -1.04
C ILE A 75 -13.56 -8.55 -2.56
N PRO A 76 -14.66 -8.99 -3.19
CA PRO A 76 -14.86 -8.80 -4.63
C PRO A 76 -14.92 -7.31 -4.98
N THR A 77 -14.44 -6.95 -6.17
CA THR A 77 -14.24 -5.56 -6.61
C THR A 77 -15.46 -4.65 -6.38
N TRP A 78 -16.67 -5.15 -6.70
CA TRP A 78 -17.90 -4.39 -6.53
C TRP A 78 -18.19 -4.03 -5.06
N ARG A 79 -17.80 -4.88 -4.11
CA ARG A 79 -17.94 -4.67 -2.68
C ARG A 79 -16.79 -3.83 -2.13
N ARG A 80 -15.56 -4.10 -2.58
CA ARG A 80 -14.34 -3.38 -2.20
C ARG A 80 -14.39 -1.89 -2.54
N ASN A 81 -15.18 -1.50 -3.55
CA ASN A 81 -15.35 -0.09 -3.92
C ASN A 81 -16.22 0.73 -2.95
N LYS A 82 -16.91 0.08 -2.01
CA LYS A 82 -17.69 0.76 -0.96
C LYS A 82 -16.79 1.27 0.16
N GLU A 83 -17.20 2.33 0.84
CA GLU A 83 -16.41 2.99 1.88
C GLU A 83 -16.16 2.08 3.09
N ASP A 84 -17.11 1.21 3.43
CA ASP A 84 -17.00 0.27 4.54
C ASP A 84 -16.04 -0.91 4.28
N ALA A 85 -15.58 -1.10 3.05
CA ALA A 85 -14.63 -2.14 2.67
C ALA A 85 -13.17 -1.66 2.62
N LYS A 86 -12.92 -0.38 2.92
CA LYS A 86 -11.59 0.24 2.90
C LYS A 86 -11.41 1.11 4.13
N GLN A 87 -10.22 1.08 4.70
CA GLN A 87 -9.84 1.93 5.81
C GLN A 87 -8.83 2.98 5.33
N LEU A 88 -8.98 4.23 5.73
CA LEU A 88 -7.95 5.25 5.50
C LEU A 88 -6.78 4.96 6.44
N LEU A 89 -5.59 4.81 5.87
CA LEU A 89 -4.36 4.48 6.59
C LEU A 89 -3.48 5.73 6.82
N GLY A 90 -3.52 6.70 5.91
CA GLY A 90 -2.80 7.96 6.05
C GLY A 90 -2.81 8.81 4.78
N TYR A 91 -1.99 9.86 4.76
CA TYR A 91 -1.81 10.72 3.59
C TYR A 91 -0.35 10.72 3.15
N LEU A 92 -0.11 10.62 1.85
CA LEU A 92 1.24 10.73 1.29
C LEU A 92 1.73 12.17 1.37
N PRO A 93 3.02 12.37 1.67
CA PRO A 93 3.63 13.70 1.65
C PRO A 93 3.61 14.28 0.24
N ILE A 94 3.28 15.57 0.16
CA ILE A 94 3.28 16.34 -1.08
C ILE A 94 4.45 17.30 -1.02
N LEU A 95 5.37 17.15 -1.96
CA LEU A 95 6.49 18.08 -2.08
C LEU A 95 6.02 19.38 -2.73
N SER A 96 6.29 20.50 -2.06
CA SER A 96 6.04 21.82 -2.61
C SER A 96 7.07 22.15 -3.69
N VAL A 97 6.64 22.82 -4.74
CA VAL A 97 7.52 23.28 -5.82
C VAL A 97 7.54 24.81 -5.84
N LYS A 98 8.71 25.40 -6.09
CA LYS A 98 8.84 26.86 -6.21
C LYS A 98 8.42 27.35 -7.59
N ASP A 99 8.86 26.67 -8.64
CA ASP A 99 8.62 27.05 -10.04
C ASP A 99 8.27 25.87 -10.97
N GLU A 100 7.53 26.15 -12.06
CA GLU A 100 7.18 25.13 -13.09
C GLU A 100 8.40 24.48 -13.77
N ARG A 101 9.57 25.15 -13.75
CA ARG A 101 10.83 24.57 -14.26
C ARG A 101 11.35 23.48 -13.34
N GLU A 102 11.34 23.72 -12.04
CA GLU A 102 11.76 22.76 -11.01
C GLU A 102 10.86 21.52 -11.05
N LYS A 103 9.54 21.72 -11.17
CA LYS A 103 8.55 20.63 -11.33
C LYS A 103 8.88 19.66 -12.46
N LYS A 104 9.43 20.18 -13.55
CA LYS A 104 9.76 19.40 -14.76
C LYS A 104 11.15 18.77 -14.71
N SER A 105 11.99 19.21 -13.78
CA SER A 105 13.36 18.71 -13.63
C SER A 105 13.39 17.21 -13.31
N SER A 106 14.46 16.54 -13.74
CA SER A 106 14.68 15.12 -13.43
C SER A 106 14.88 14.89 -11.93
N GLU A 107 15.60 15.79 -11.27
CA GLU A 107 15.93 15.69 -9.84
C GLU A 107 14.68 15.78 -8.98
N PHE A 108 13.78 16.73 -9.28
CA PHE A 108 12.51 16.81 -8.56
C PHE A 108 11.66 15.55 -8.76
N LYS A 109 11.59 15.02 -9.99
CA LYS A 109 10.86 13.77 -10.27
C LYS A 109 11.44 12.57 -9.52
N LYS A 110 12.77 12.49 -9.40
CA LYS A 110 13.44 11.46 -8.58
C LYS A 110 13.06 11.63 -7.11
N LEU A 111 13.17 12.85 -6.58
CA LEU A 111 12.85 13.15 -5.19
C LEU A 111 11.39 12.80 -4.84
N VAL A 112 10.43 13.11 -5.73
CA VAL A 112 9.02 12.72 -5.56
C VAL A 112 8.88 11.20 -5.48
N ARG A 113 9.56 10.46 -6.36
CA ARG A 113 9.53 8.99 -6.37
C ARG A 113 10.15 8.40 -5.11
N GLU A 114 11.32 8.89 -4.72
CA GLU A 114 12.02 8.46 -3.50
C GLU A 114 11.17 8.72 -2.27
N THR A 115 10.59 9.93 -2.18
CA THR A 115 9.69 10.30 -1.09
C THR A 115 8.48 9.37 -1.02
N PHE A 116 7.86 9.05 -2.17
CA PHE A 116 6.76 8.10 -2.24
C PHE A 116 7.18 6.71 -1.73
N HIS A 117 8.27 6.16 -2.25
CA HIS A 117 8.75 4.83 -1.85
C HIS A 117 9.16 4.77 -0.38
N ASN A 118 9.83 5.81 0.12
CA ASN A 118 10.20 5.91 1.54
C ASN A 118 8.97 6.01 2.44
N SER A 119 7.92 6.72 2.00
CA SER A 119 6.66 6.81 2.75
C SER A 119 5.95 5.47 2.83
N ILE A 120 5.88 4.73 1.72
CA ILE A 120 5.29 3.37 1.71
C ILE A 120 6.14 2.42 2.56
N LYS A 121 7.47 2.50 2.47
CA LYS A 121 8.38 1.69 3.30
C LYS A 121 8.13 1.96 4.78
N PHE A 122 8.11 3.21 5.20
CA PHE A 122 7.83 3.61 6.58
C PHE A 122 6.47 3.11 7.07
N LEU A 123 5.45 3.16 6.20
CA LEU A 123 4.10 2.71 6.53
C LEU A 123 4.01 1.19 6.74
N LEU A 124 4.83 0.42 6.03
CA LEU A 124 4.85 -1.04 6.10
C LEU A 124 5.87 -1.59 7.09
N ASP A 125 6.76 -0.76 7.61
CA ASP A 125 7.79 -1.14 8.57
C ASP A 125 7.22 -1.91 9.78
N PRO A 126 6.09 -1.50 10.39
CA PRO A 126 5.51 -2.22 11.53
C PRO A 126 5.01 -3.63 11.21
N LEU A 127 4.84 -4.00 9.93
CA LEU A 127 4.46 -5.36 9.55
C LEU A 127 5.63 -6.35 9.59
N PHE A 128 6.86 -5.82 9.66
CA PHE A 128 8.09 -6.60 9.61
C PHE A 128 8.93 -6.50 10.89
N THR A 129 8.55 -5.63 11.82
CA THR A 129 9.13 -5.58 13.15
C THR A 129 8.58 -6.76 13.96
N ASN A 130 9.44 -7.75 14.23
CA ASN A 130 9.13 -8.77 15.23
C ASN A 130 9.31 -8.14 16.61
N ASP A 131 8.36 -8.39 17.51
CA ASP A 131 8.44 -8.00 18.92
C ASP A 131 9.51 -8.83 19.67
N ASP A 132 10.76 -8.82 19.20
CA ASP A 132 11.88 -9.53 19.83
C ASP A 132 12.52 -8.72 20.98
N ASP A 133 11.84 -7.68 21.50
CA ASP A 133 12.32 -6.91 22.65
C ASP A 133 11.77 -7.50 23.95
N ASP A 134 12.29 -8.69 24.28
CA ASP A 134 12.18 -9.27 25.61
C ASP A 134 12.81 -8.30 26.61
N GLY A 135 11.96 -7.63 27.40
CA GLY A 135 12.37 -6.68 28.43
C GLY A 135 13.30 -7.31 29.46
N ASP A 136 14.61 -7.09 29.31
CA ASP A 136 15.58 -7.23 30.39
C ASP A 136 15.78 -5.87 31.07
N GLY A 137 15.34 -5.79 32.31
CA GLY A 137 15.36 -4.57 33.11
C GLY A 137 14.70 -4.76 34.47
N ILE A 138 14.89 -5.92 35.12
CA ILE A 138 14.69 -5.99 36.58
C ILE A 138 16.00 -5.56 37.22
N ASP A 139 16.18 -4.24 37.37
CA ASP A 139 17.13 -3.72 38.35
C ASP A 139 16.51 -3.96 39.74
N LYS A 140 16.96 -5.04 40.41
CA LYS A 140 16.63 -5.26 41.82
C LYS A 140 17.47 -4.28 42.63
N ASP A 141 16.85 -3.17 43.02
CA ASP A 141 17.41 -2.24 43.98
C ASP A 141 17.91 -3.00 45.22
N ALA A 142 19.23 -3.02 45.37
CA ALA A 142 19.92 -3.30 46.61
C ALA A 142 19.84 -2.05 47.50
N GLY A 143 18.83 -1.97 48.35
CA GLY A 143 18.87 -1.18 49.59
C GLY A 143 18.71 -2.15 50.75
N GLY A 144 19.66 -2.32 51.66
CA GLY A 144 20.26 -1.26 52.45
C GLY A 144 19.66 -1.35 53.86
N THR A 145 20.40 -2.00 54.75
CA THR A 145 20.32 -2.07 56.23
C THR A 145 19.26 -1.22 56.94
N ASN A 146 18.53 -1.85 57.88
CA ASN A 146 18.70 -1.64 59.33
C ASN A 146 18.11 -2.83 60.11
#